data_AF-A0AAU4HK64-F1
#
_entry.id   AF-A0AAU4HK64-F1
#
_cell.length_a   1.000
_cell.length_b   1.000
_cell.length_c   1.000
_cell.angle_alpha   90.00
_cell.angle_beta   90.00
_cell.angle_gamma   90.00
#
_symmetry.space_group_name_H-M   'P 1'
#
loop_
_entity.id
_entity.type
_entity.pdbx_description
1 polymer ?
#
loop_
_entity_poly.entity_id
_entity_poly.type
_entity_poly.pdbx_seq_one_letter_code
_entity_poly.pdbx_strand_id
1 'polypeptide(L)'
;MGLVEHEELQAREPWPLPGWQDLGDSSVRGDNVGNRSKHDHSCWEAVVLAARERAHSRQAFMVERYGLSGDVQYDWSMDDAQITWSRDGKVFLTGRLTVIGSVSLAQQTWLWSWANESIPDTALGGMERVRQYGEENDYPVLPWPGFKSDPELVAEARMVAASVLDAEGLWAESVDGVQLHFMVHDLALADERP
;
A
#
# COMPACT_ATOMS: atom_id res chain seq x y z
N MET A 1 -23.17 -34.65 3.68
CA MET A 1 -23.57 -33.35 3.10
C MET A 1 -22.84 -32.31 3.92
N GLY A 2 -21.59 -32.03 3.55
CA GLY A 2 -20.70 -31.17 4.32
C GLY A 2 -21.03 -29.71 4.02
N LEU A 3 -21.38 -28.96 5.06
CA LEU A 3 -21.49 -27.51 5.01
C LEU A 3 -20.08 -26.98 4.73
N VAL A 4 -19.90 -26.36 3.57
CA VAL A 4 -18.74 -25.54 3.28
C VAL A 4 -18.89 -24.32 4.17
N GLU A 5 -18.00 -24.18 5.15
CA GLU A 5 -17.89 -22.97 5.95
C GLU A 5 -17.72 -21.81 4.97
N HIS A 6 -18.71 -20.92 4.96
CA HIS A 6 -18.60 -19.62 4.32
C HIS A 6 -17.47 -18.90 5.03
N GLU A 7 -16.30 -18.88 4.39
CA GLU A 7 -15.21 -18.01 4.75
C GLU A 7 -15.78 -16.59 4.77
N GLU A 8 -15.87 -16.01 5.96
CA GLU A 8 -16.32 -14.65 6.19
C GLU A 8 -15.54 -13.73 5.25
N LEU A 9 -16.27 -13.03 4.37
CA LEU A 9 -15.81 -11.86 3.64
C LEU A 9 -15.39 -10.80 4.68
N GLN A 10 -14.19 -10.95 5.22
CA GLN A 10 -13.59 -9.95 6.07
C GLN A 10 -13.51 -8.66 5.27
N ALA A 11 -14.01 -7.61 5.90
CA ALA A 11 -14.27 -6.33 5.29
C ALA A 11 -13.05 -5.85 4.49
N ARG A 12 -13.30 -5.72 3.19
CA ARG A 12 -12.49 -5.11 2.14
C ARG A 12 -12.38 -3.60 2.41
N GLU A 13 -11.76 -3.21 3.51
CA GLU A 13 -11.71 -1.81 3.93
C GLU A 13 -10.50 -1.11 3.33
N PRO A 14 -10.67 0.09 2.74
CA PRO A 14 -9.54 0.94 2.41
C PRO A 14 -8.75 1.27 3.68
N TRP A 15 -7.43 1.42 3.54
CA TRP A 15 -6.54 1.84 4.61
C TRP A 15 -7.05 3.12 5.31
N PRO A 16 -6.84 3.31 6.64
CA PRO A 16 -6.05 2.50 7.57
C PRO A 16 -6.80 1.38 8.31
N LEU A 17 -6.08 0.30 8.63
CA LEU A 17 -6.58 -0.72 9.55
C LEU A 17 -6.78 -0.14 10.97
N PRO A 18 -7.80 -0.56 11.71
CA PRO A 18 -7.99 -0.18 13.12
C PRO A 18 -6.74 -0.51 13.96
N GLY A 19 -6.30 0.42 14.81
CA GLY A 19 -5.16 0.25 15.73
C GLY A 19 -3.81 0.80 15.26
N TRP A 20 -3.70 1.26 14.01
CA TRP A 20 -2.47 1.87 13.49
C TRP A 20 -2.28 3.35 13.85
N GLN A 21 -3.35 4.03 14.23
CA GLN A 21 -3.34 5.45 14.60
C GLN A 21 -2.66 5.69 15.98
N ASP A 22 -2.59 4.67 16.83
CA ASP A 22 -2.06 4.77 18.20
C ASP A 22 -0.55 4.48 18.33
N LEU A 23 0.09 3.94 17.29
CA LEU A 23 1.52 3.59 17.34
C LEU A 23 2.46 4.80 17.20
N GLY A 24 1.94 5.96 16.78
CA GLY A 24 2.70 7.19 16.62
C GLY A 24 3.03 7.95 17.91
N ASP A 25 2.45 7.57 19.06
CA ASP A 25 2.63 8.28 20.34
C ASP A 25 3.54 7.53 21.35
N SER A 26 4.26 6.50 20.91
CA SER A 26 5.14 5.71 21.78
C SER A 26 6.61 6.14 21.68
N SER A 27 6.89 7.44 21.73
CA SER A 27 8.27 7.95 21.83
C SER A 27 8.59 8.49 23.22
N VAL A 28 8.46 7.68 24.28
CA VAL A 28 9.19 7.92 25.55
C VAL A 28 9.46 6.59 26.29
N ARG A 29 10.64 6.00 26.03
CA ARG A 29 11.58 5.36 27.00
C ARG A 29 12.24 4.08 26.48
N GLY A 30 13.57 4.10 26.49
CA GLY A 30 14.38 2.91 26.76
C GLY A 30 15.57 2.74 25.83
N ASP A 31 16.68 3.39 26.17
CA ASP A 31 18.00 3.07 25.61
C ASP A 31 18.29 1.57 25.77
N ASN A 32 18.49 0.87 24.65
CA ASN A 32 19.29 -0.35 24.66
C ASN A 32 20.06 -0.48 23.34
N VAL A 33 21.34 -0.14 23.43
CA VAL A 33 22.30 -0.14 22.34
C VAL A 33 22.70 -1.58 22.02
N GLY A 34 22.23 -2.09 20.89
CA GLY A 34 22.59 -3.41 20.38
C GLY A 34 22.47 -3.47 18.85
N ASN A 35 23.53 -3.05 18.16
CA ASN A 35 23.90 -3.44 16.81
C ASN A 35 22.79 -3.36 15.72
N ARG A 36 22.39 -2.14 15.32
CA ARG A 36 21.68 -1.90 14.06
C ARG A 36 22.57 -1.07 13.14
N SER A 37 22.79 -1.58 11.92
CA SER A 37 23.69 -1.05 10.90
C SER A 37 23.52 0.45 10.64
N LYS A 38 24.61 1.11 10.25
CA LYS A 38 24.77 2.54 9.96
C LYS A 38 23.84 3.06 8.86
N HIS A 39 22.55 3.14 9.12
CA HIS A 39 21.66 4.09 8.46
C HIS A 39 21.36 5.17 9.48
N ASP A 40 21.35 6.43 9.06
CA ASP A 40 20.91 7.50 9.94
C ASP A 40 19.42 7.30 10.20
N HIS A 41 19.11 6.58 11.28
CA HIS A 41 17.76 6.18 11.69
C HIS A 41 16.82 7.38 11.70
N SER A 42 17.35 8.55 12.07
CA SER A 42 16.60 9.81 12.11
C SER A 42 16.15 10.30 10.74
N CYS A 43 16.96 10.11 9.69
CA CYS A 43 16.60 10.49 8.32
C CYS A 43 15.49 9.60 7.75
N TRP A 44 15.53 8.29 8.05
CA TRP A 44 14.46 7.36 7.67
C TRP A 44 13.15 7.67 8.42
N GLU A 45 13.21 7.88 9.72
CA GLU A 45 12.04 8.23 10.54
C GLU A 45 11.38 9.51 10.05
N ALA A 46 12.17 10.54 9.71
CA ALA A 46 11.64 11.81 9.20
C ALA A 46 10.92 11.65 7.85
N VAL A 47 11.49 10.88 6.91
CA VAL A 47 10.83 10.64 5.61
C VAL A 47 9.57 9.80 5.78
N VAL A 48 9.58 8.81 6.68
CA VAL A 48 8.41 7.99 7.01
C VAL A 48 7.30 8.85 7.61
N LEU A 49 7.62 9.74 8.55
CA LEU A 49 6.63 10.62 9.18
C LEU A 49 5.97 11.53 8.14
N ALA A 50 6.77 12.20 7.30
CA ALA A 50 6.24 13.06 6.24
C ALA A 50 5.41 12.28 5.22
N ALA A 51 5.84 11.06 4.87
CA ALA A 51 5.11 10.19 3.97
C ALA A 51 3.77 9.72 4.57
N ARG A 52 3.76 9.40 5.87
CA ARG A 52 2.56 9.02 6.63
C ARG A 52 1.52 10.14 6.64
N GLU A 53 1.92 11.36 6.99
CA GLU A 53 1.02 12.52 7.00
C GLU A 53 0.40 12.77 5.63
N ARG A 54 1.22 12.69 4.56
CA ARG A 54 0.76 12.85 3.18
C ARG A 54 -0.21 11.74 2.77
N ALA A 55 0.14 10.48 3.02
CA ALA A 55 -0.67 9.32 2.66
C ALA A 55 -2.03 9.34 3.38
N HIS A 56 -2.03 9.62 4.69
CA HIS A 56 -3.29 9.74 5.46
C HIS A 56 -4.18 10.87 4.93
N SER A 57 -3.59 12.05 4.70
CA SER A 57 -4.36 13.21 4.22
C SER A 57 -4.98 12.94 2.85
N ARG A 58 -4.22 12.33 1.93
CA ARG A 58 -4.70 12.00 0.58
C ARG A 58 -5.73 10.88 0.58
N GLN A 59 -5.49 9.82 1.34
CA GLN A 59 -6.44 8.73 1.51
C GLN A 59 -7.79 9.25 2.04
N ALA A 60 -7.76 10.06 3.10
CA ALA A 60 -8.96 10.65 3.68
C ALA A 60 -9.68 11.55 2.67
N PHE A 61 -8.95 12.43 1.98
CA PHE A 61 -9.50 13.29 0.95
C PHE A 61 -10.15 12.51 -0.18
N MET A 62 -9.52 11.45 -0.68
CA MET A 62 -10.06 10.59 -1.73
C MET A 62 -11.35 9.90 -1.26
N VAL A 63 -11.34 9.31 -0.07
CA VAL A 63 -12.52 8.62 0.49
C VAL A 63 -13.69 9.60 0.65
N GLU A 64 -13.45 10.78 1.21
CA GLU A 64 -14.47 11.81 1.40
C GLU A 64 -14.98 12.36 0.06
N ARG A 65 -14.06 12.75 -0.83
CA ARG A 65 -14.38 13.39 -2.13
C ARG A 65 -15.24 12.50 -3.02
N TYR A 66 -14.94 11.21 -3.06
CA TYR A 66 -15.63 10.27 -3.95
C TYR A 66 -16.68 9.41 -3.23
N GLY A 67 -16.86 9.60 -1.92
CA GLY A 67 -17.84 8.88 -1.14
C GLY A 67 -17.61 7.37 -1.16
N LEU A 68 -16.35 6.94 -0.92
CA LEU A 68 -15.91 5.54 -0.96
C LEU A 68 -16.28 4.74 0.30
N SER A 69 -17.21 5.25 1.09
CA SER A 69 -17.65 4.67 2.36
C SER A 69 -19.01 3.98 2.22
N GLY A 70 -19.30 3.04 3.13
CA GLY A 70 -20.62 2.42 3.23
C GLY A 70 -20.80 1.24 2.28
N ASP A 71 -21.71 1.38 1.32
CA ASP A 71 -22.18 0.32 0.42
C ASP A 71 -21.33 0.16 -0.86
N VAL A 72 -20.22 0.89 -0.97
CA VAL A 72 -19.33 0.86 -2.14
C VAL A 72 -18.64 -0.50 -2.25
N GLN A 73 -18.72 -1.07 -3.44
CA GLN A 73 -17.97 -2.26 -3.83
C GLN A 73 -16.80 -1.85 -4.71
N TYR A 74 -15.72 -2.64 -4.72
CA TYR A 74 -14.64 -2.46 -5.70
C TYR A 74 -14.19 -3.77 -6.32
N ASP A 75 -13.59 -3.62 -7.49
CA ASP A 75 -12.92 -4.67 -8.26
C ASP A 75 -11.58 -4.15 -8.76
N TRP A 76 -10.59 -5.02 -8.92
CA TRP A 76 -9.25 -4.63 -9.36
C TRP A 76 -8.66 -5.67 -10.30
N SER A 77 -7.83 -5.20 -11.23
CA SER A 77 -7.15 -6.01 -12.25
C SER A 77 -5.71 -5.54 -12.36
N MET A 78 -4.75 -6.44 -12.13
CA MET A 78 -3.33 -6.17 -12.41
C MET A 78 -3.06 -6.15 -13.91
N ASP A 79 -3.77 -6.95 -14.69
CA ASP A 79 -3.60 -6.99 -16.15
C ASP A 79 -3.97 -5.64 -16.77
N ASP A 80 -5.07 -5.04 -16.31
CA ASP A 80 -5.53 -3.71 -16.75
C ASP A 80 -4.93 -2.55 -15.93
N ALA A 81 -4.15 -2.87 -14.89
CA ALA A 81 -3.62 -1.91 -13.92
C ALA A 81 -4.68 -0.92 -13.42
N GLN A 82 -5.85 -1.44 -13.04
CA GLN A 82 -7.02 -0.65 -12.71
C GLN A 82 -7.72 -1.15 -11.45
N ILE A 83 -8.30 -0.22 -10.71
CA ILE A 83 -9.30 -0.46 -9.69
C ILE A 83 -10.57 0.32 -10.05
N THR A 84 -11.74 -0.29 -9.83
CA THR A 84 -13.04 0.32 -10.09
C THR A 84 -13.90 0.28 -8.85
N TRP A 85 -14.69 1.33 -8.62
CA TRP A 85 -15.67 1.38 -7.54
C TRP A 85 -17.08 1.46 -8.11
N SER A 86 -17.97 0.70 -7.50
CA SER A 86 -19.36 0.61 -7.90
C SER A 86 -20.30 0.76 -6.70
N ARG A 87 -21.49 1.30 -6.97
CA ARG A 87 -22.62 1.39 -6.04
C ARG A 87 -23.87 0.92 -6.78
N ASP A 88 -24.66 0.07 -6.13
CA ASP A 88 -25.85 -0.56 -6.74
C ASP A 88 -25.55 -1.22 -8.10
N GLY A 89 -24.38 -1.86 -8.22
CA GLY A 89 -23.93 -2.55 -9.44
C GLY A 89 -23.50 -1.64 -10.60
N LYS A 90 -23.38 -0.33 -10.38
CA LYS A 90 -22.91 0.63 -11.40
C LYS A 90 -21.56 1.20 -11.01
N VAL A 91 -20.58 1.08 -11.90
CA VAL A 91 -19.26 1.71 -11.75
C VAL A 91 -19.45 3.22 -11.82
N PHE A 92 -18.94 3.94 -10.82
CA PHE A 92 -18.99 5.40 -10.76
C PHE A 92 -17.59 6.04 -10.69
N LEU A 93 -16.57 5.28 -10.33
CA LEU A 93 -15.19 5.74 -10.23
C LEU A 93 -14.25 4.65 -10.74
N THR A 94 -13.20 5.06 -11.43
CA THR A 94 -12.07 4.22 -11.80
C THR A 94 -10.78 4.88 -11.39
N GLY A 95 -9.75 4.10 -11.09
CA GLY A 95 -8.41 4.58 -10.78
C GLY A 95 -7.38 3.65 -11.37
N ARG A 96 -6.23 4.19 -11.75
CA ARG A 96 -5.07 3.39 -12.13
C ARG A 96 -4.41 2.82 -10.87
N LEU A 97 -4.00 1.57 -10.96
CA LEU A 97 -3.41 0.79 -9.89
C LEU A 97 -1.93 0.58 -10.19
N THR A 98 -1.08 0.81 -9.18
CA THR A 98 0.34 0.36 -9.20
C THR A 98 0.58 -0.58 -8.03
N VAL A 99 1.04 -1.79 -8.31
CA VAL A 99 1.45 -2.74 -7.27
C VAL A 99 2.75 -2.25 -6.66
N ILE A 100 2.76 -2.06 -5.36
CA ILE A 100 3.94 -1.67 -4.57
C ILE A 100 4.79 -2.91 -4.31
N GLY A 101 4.15 -3.98 -3.88
CA GLY A 101 4.79 -5.22 -3.50
C GLY A 101 3.80 -6.19 -2.89
N SER A 102 4.32 -7.32 -2.42
CA SER A 102 3.54 -8.42 -1.90
C SER A 102 4.18 -9.01 -0.66
N VAL A 103 3.36 -9.38 0.33
CA VAL A 103 3.77 -10.22 1.46
C VAL A 103 3.39 -11.66 1.19
N SER A 104 4.36 -12.56 1.19
CA SER A 104 4.09 -14.00 1.27
C SER A 104 3.73 -14.36 2.71
N LEU A 105 2.51 -14.83 2.97
CA LEU A 105 2.10 -15.22 4.33
C LEU A 105 2.80 -16.52 4.78
N ALA A 106 3.10 -17.42 3.84
CA ALA A 106 3.82 -18.64 4.15
C ALA A 106 5.28 -18.39 4.52
N GLN A 107 5.95 -17.47 3.82
CA GLN A 107 7.37 -17.19 4.03
C GLN A 107 7.62 -16.02 4.98
N GLN A 108 6.59 -15.23 5.29
CA GLN A 108 6.69 -14.01 6.09
C GLN A 108 7.74 -13.06 5.50
N THR A 109 7.67 -12.84 4.19
CA THR A 109 8.60 -11.99 3.43
C THR A 109 7.84 -10.98 2.60
N TRP A 110 8.34 -9.74 2.58
CA TRP A 110 7.97 -8.72 1.63
C TRP A 110 8.85 -8.85 0.37
N LEU A 111 8.25 -8.69 -0.80
CA LEU A 111 8.94 -8.56 -2.08
C LEU A 111 8.37 -7.34 -2.83
N TRP A 112 9.24 -6.45 -3.27
CA TRP A 112 8.83 -5.30 -4.08
C TRP A 112 8.37 -5.74 -5.48
N SER A 113 7.43 -5.00 -6.05
CA SER A 113 6.93 -5.31 -7.40
C SER A 113 8.00 -5.20 -8.47
N TRP A 114 8.89 -4.20 -8.41
CA TRP A 114 10.03 -4.07 -9.33
C TRP A 114 11.00 -5.25 -9.28
N ALA A 115 10.97 -6.04 -8.19
CA ALA A 115 11.78 -7.24 -8.01
C ALA A 115 10.99 -8.55 -8.22
N ASN A 116 9.71 -8.46 -8.56
CA ASN A 116 8.81 -9.61 -8.63
C ASN A 116 8.34 -9.83 -10.07
N GLU A 117 8.98 -10.78 -10.75
CA GLU A 117 8.66 -11.15 -12.15
C GLU A 117 7.23 -11.70 -12.33
N SER A 118 6.53 -12.04 -11.25
CA SER A 118 5.12 -12.47 -11.32
C SER A 118 4.14 -11.30 -11.43
N ILE A 119 4.59 -10.06 -11.20
CA ILE A 119 3.77 -8.86 -11.36
C ILE A 119 3.85 -8.40 -12.82
N PRO A 120 2.70 -8.21 -13.50
CA PRO A 120 2.69 -7.69 -14.86
C PRO A 120 3.31 -6.30 -14.96
N ASP A 121 4.06 -6.04 -16.04
CA ASP A 121 4.68 -4.73 -16.31
C ASP A 121 3.67 -3.58 -16.29
N THR A 122 2.43 -3.83 -16.73
CA THR A 122 1.33 -2.86 -16.71
C THR A 122 1.03 -2.36 -15.29
N ALA A 123 1.18 -3.21 -14.28
CA ALA A 123 0.92 -2.90 -12.88
C ALA A 123 2.15 -2.38 -12.12
N LEU A 124 3.36 -2.36 -12.71
CA LEU A 124 4.57 -1.85 -12.07
C LEU A 124 4.58 -0.33 -11.96
N GLY A 125 3.96 0.38 -12.91
CA GLY A 125 3.92 1.84 -12.93
C GLY A 125 5.29 2.50 -12.70
N GLY A 126 5.37 3.37 -11.69
CA GLY A 126 6.58 4.11 -11.35
C GLY A 126 7.55 3.43 -10.37
N MET A 127 7.42 2.13 -10.09
CA MET A 127 8.12 1.51 -8.95
C MET A 127 9.65 1.50 -9.06
N GLU A 128 10.21 1.56 -10.26
CA GLU A 128 11.66 1.76 -10.44
C GLU A 128 12.14 3.12 -9.90
N ARG A 129 11.29 4.15 -9.94
CA ARG A 129 11.60 5.46 -9.32
C ARG A 129 11.66 5.36 -7.80
N VAL A 130 10.86 4.49 -7.17
CA VAL A 130 10.92 4.25 -5.72
C VAL A 130 12.24 3.60 -5.34
N ARG A 131 12.68 2.61 -6.14
CA ARG A 131 14.00 2.00 -5.98
C ARG A 131 15.11 3.05 -6.09
N GLN A 132 15.13 3.83 -7.18
CA GLN A 132 16.14 4.87 -7.42
C GLN A 132 16.15 5.93 -6.32
N TYR A 133 14.97 6.37 -5.86
CA TYR A 133 14.86 7.29 -4.72
C TYR A 133 15.55 6.74 -3.47
N GLY A 134 15.44 5.43 -3.20
CA GLY A 134 16.14 4.81 -2.10
C GLY A 134 17.66 4.75 -2.27
N GLU A 135 18.13 4.47 -3.48
CA GLU A 135 19.57 4.48 -3.82
C GLU A 135 20.17 5.89 -3.68
N GLU A 136 19.47 6.92 -4.14
CA GLU A 136 19.92 8.32 -4.10
C GLU A 136 19.95 8.92 -2.68
N ASN A 137 19.11 8.42 -1.77
CA ASN A 137 18.95 8.96 -0.42
C ASN A 137 19.44 8.00 0.68
N ASP A 138 20.17 6.94 0.33
CA ASP A 138 20.70 5.93 1.25
C ASP A 138 19.65 5.24 2.15
N TYR A 139 18.44 5.00 1.59
CA TYR A 139 17.35 4.28 2.25
C TYR A 139 17.27 2.82 1.78
N PRO A 140 17.97 1.88 2.44
CA PRO A 140 18.23 0.53 1.94
C PRO A 140 16.98 -0.34 1.79
N VAL A 141 15.91 -0.06 2.54
CA VAL A 141 14.66 -0.82 2.49
C VAL A 141 13.97 -0.72 1.12
N LEU A 142 14.19 0.37 0.37
CA LEU A 142 13.56 0.60 -0.94
C LEU A 142 14.28 -0.12 -2.11
N PRO A 143 15.62 -0.16 -2.19
CA PRO A 143 16.33 -0.90 -3.25
C PRO A 143 16.68 -2.34 -2.90
N TRP A 144 16.46 -2.81 -1.67
CA TRP A 144 16.53 -4.25 -1.40
C TRP A 144 15.34 -4.96 -2.05
N PRO A 145 15.54 -6.04 -2.84
CA PRO A 145 14.44 -6.74 -3.52
C PRO A 145 13.30 -7.16 -2.60
N GLY A 146 13.64 -7.58 -1.39
CA GLY A 146 12.70 -7.99 -0.36
C GLY A 146 13.35 -8.04 1.01
N PHE A 147 12.51 -8.19 2.03
CA PHE A 147 12.93 -8.25 3.43
C PHE A 147 11.95 -9.12 4.24
N LYS A 148 12.33 -9.50 5.46
CA LYS A 148 11.41 -10.20 6.37
C LYS A 148 10.22 -9.30 6.67
N SER A 149 9.01 -9.79 6.44
CA SER A 149 7.78 -9.04 6.65
C SER A 149 7.61 -8.73 8.14
N ASP A 150 7.80 -7.47 8.47
CA ASP A 150 7.40 -6.85 9.72
C ASP A 150 6.29 -5.84 9.38
N PRO A 151 5.12 -5.88 10.05
CA PRO A 151 3.99 -5.02 9.70
C PRO A 151 4.34 -3.52 9.72
N GLU A 152 5.17 -3.09 10.67
CA GLU A 152 5.62 -1.70 10.78
C GLU A 152 6.42 -1.30 9.55
N LEU A 153 7.50 -2.04 9.27
CA LEU A 153 8.37 -1.77 8.13
C LEU A 153 7.64 -1.86 6.78
N VAL A 154 6.70 -2.80 6.63
CA VAL A 154 5.87 -2.92 5.42
C VAL A 154 5.02 -1.66 5.21
N ALA A 155 4.38 -1.13 6.26
CA ALA A 155 3.61 0.08 6.11
C ALA A 155 4.48 1.30 5.84
N GLU A 156 5.63 1.42 6.52
CA GLU A 156 6.60 2.49 6.25
C GLU A 156 7.03 2.49 4.78
N ALA A 157 7.45 1.33 4.27
CA ALA A 157 7.83 1.13 2.88
C ALA A 157 6.70 1.55 1.91
N ARG A 158 5.46 1.13 2.18
CA ARG A 158 4.28 1.50 1.38
C ARG A 158 3.98 2.99 1.39
N MET A 159 4.08 3.63 2.56
CA MET A 159 3.82 5.07 2.69
C MET A 159 4.88 5.88 1.94
N VAL A 160 6.16 5.51 2.10
CA VAL A 160 7.24 6.17 1.37
C VAL A 160 7.08 5.97 -0.13
N ALA A 161 6.75 4.76 -0.61
CA ALA A 161 6.48 4.50 -2.02
C ALA A 161 5.32 5.36 -2.57
N ALA A 162 4.19 5.40 -1.86
CA ALA A 162 3.05 6.24 -2.22
C ALA A 162 3.41 7.73 -2.24
N SER A 163 4.24 8.18 -1.30
CA SER A 163 4.73 9.56 -1.26
C SER A 163 5.65 9.90 -2.42
N VAL A 164 6.55 8.99 -2.82
CA VAL A 164 7.48 9.19 -3.95
C VAL A 164 6.74 9.27 -5.27
N LEU A 165 5.67 8.48 -5.43
CA LEU A 165 4.85 8.43 -6.64
C LEU A 165 3.62 9.35 -6.59
N ASP A 166 3.50 10.16 -5.55
CA ASP A 166 2.42 11.10 -5.37
C ASP A 166 1.03 10.45 -5.52
N ALA A 167 0.83 9.29 -4.91
CA ALA A 167 -0.43 8.53 -5.01
C ALA A 167 -1.57 9.17 -4.19
N GLU A 168 -2.81 8.93 -4.62
CA GLU A 168 -4.04 9.40 -3.96
C GLU A 168 -4.47 8.46 -2.83
N GLY A 169 -4.22 7.16 -2.96
CA GLY A 169 -4.65 6.17 -1.99
C GLY A 169 -3.82 4.90 -1.94
N LEU A 170 -4.01 4.14 -0.86
CA LEU A 170 -3.37 2.87 -0.56
C LEU A 170 -4.43 1.79 -0.31
N TRP A 171 -4.19 0.61 -0.87
CA TRP A 171 -4.99 -0.58 -0.68
C TRP A 171 -4.13 -1.78 -0.33
N ALA A 172 -4.78 -2.80 0.24
CA ALA A 172 -4.20 -4.13 0.44
C ALA A 172 -5.28 -5.18 0.23
N GLU A 173 -4.93 -6.28 -0.44
CA GLU A 173 -5.82 -7.41 -0.70
C GLU A 173 -5.10 -8.71 -0.42
N SER A 174 -5.78 -9.66 0.24
CA SER A 174 -5.25 -11.01 0.46
C SER A 174 -5.85 -11.97 -0.56
N VAL A 175 -5.01 -12.62 -1.35
CA VAL A 175 -5.40 -13.63 -2.35
C VAL A 175 -4.41 -14.80 -2.27
N ASP A 176 -4.92 -16.03 -2.15
CA ASP A 176 -4.14 -17.27 -2.20
C ASP A 176 -2.88 -17.29 -1.30
N GLY A 177 -3.00 -16.76 -0.08
CA GLY A 177 -1.88 -16.72 0.88
C GLY A 177 -0.82 -15.65 0.61
N VAL A 178 -1.14 -14.70 -0.29
CA VAL A 178 -0.32 -13.52 -0.58
C VAL A 178 -1.14 -12.27 -0.27
N GLN A 179 -0.54 -11.32 0.45
CA GLN A 179 -1.11 -9.98 0.62
C GLN A 179 -0.49 -9.04 -0.42
N LEU A 180 -1.27 -8.61 -1.40
CA LEU A 180 -0.89 -7.60 -2.37
C LEU A 180 -1.11 -6.22 -1.77
N HIS A 181 -0.15 -5.32 -2.01
CA HIS A 181 -0.25 -3.92 -1.63
C HIS A 181 -0.10 -3.07 -2.86
N PHE A 182 -1.07 -2.21 -3.11
CA PHE A 182 -1.06 -1.33 -4.27
C PHE A 182 -1.47 0.09 -3.88
N MET A 183 -1.01 1.03 -4.69
CA MET A 183 -1.40 2.43 -4.64
C MET A 183 -2.32 2.76 -5.81
N VAL A 184 -3.13 3.79 -5.62
CA VAL A 184 -4.10 4.26 -6.60
C VAL A 184 -3.74 5.65 -7.06
N HIS A 185 -3.84 5.87 -8.38
CA HIS A 185 -3.63 7.15 -9.04
C HIS A 185 -4.63 7.42 -10.14
N ASP A 186 -4.73 8.69 -10.55
CA ASP A 186 -5.47 9.13 -11.72
C ASP A 186 -6.94 8.70 -11.70
N LEU A 187 -7.60 9.09 -10.61
CA LEU A 187 -9.02 8.84 -10.39
C LEU A 187 -9.90 9.58 -11.41
N ALA A 188 -10.82 8.86 -12.03
CA ALA A 188 -11.75 9.36 -13.04
C ALA A 188 -13.19 8.90 -12.75
N LEU A 189 -14.14 9.82 -12.82
CA LEU A 189 -15.57 9.52 -12.70
C LEU A 189 -16.09 8.87 -13.99
N ALA A 190 -16.97 7.89 -13.87
CA ALA A 190 -17.48 7.13 -15.02
C ALA A 190 -18.25 7.99 -16.06
N ASP A 191 -18.73 9.17 -15.65
CA ASP A 191 -19.46 10.12 -16.51
C ASP A 191 -18.56 11.10 -17.27
N GLU A 192 -17.24 11.05 -17.08
CA GLU A 192 -16.28 11.87 -17.82
C GLU A 192 -15.68 11.10 -19.00
N ARG A 193 -16.53 10.80 -19.99
CA ARG A 193 -16.05 10.46 -21.33
C ARG A 193 -16.61 11.52 -22.29
N PRO A 194 -15.76 12.26 -23.03
CA PRO A 194 -16.22 13.26 -23.99
C PRO A 194 -17.10 12.64 -25.10
#